data_AF-A0A0F9BV58-F1
#
_entry.id   AF-A0A0F9BV58-F1
#
_cell.length_a   1.000
_cell.length_b   1.000
_cell.length_c   1.000
_cell.angle_alpha   90.00
_cell.angle_beta   90.00
_cell.angle_gamma   90.00
#
_symmetry.space_group_name_H-M   'P 1'
#
loop_
_entity.id
_entity.type
_entity.pdbx_description
1 polymer ?
#
loop_
_entity_poly.entity_id
_entity_poly.type
_entity_poly.pdbx_seq_one_letter_code
_entity_poly.pdbx_strand_id
1 'polypeptide(L)'
;MRANSSSSKRANETHPLDFSLKSNDELSPEDEELFPKLDASHKLIHIPSNLHGLGRSATLAVNELSIKLQNEGKKIYRFGLGQSPFPIPKIVVEALKANAHQKEYLAVQGLYELREAVVEFAQRTIGLYATPDQVMIGPGSKELLFLAQLSFNGDLIIPSPCWVSYIPQARIIGHKIRLIHTDFEHKYRITANKLRNLCEEDRINNIINLDYYL
;
A
#
# COMPACT_ATOMS: atom_id res chain seq x y z
N MET A 1 11.64 -58.92 36.26
CA MET A 1 12.65 -58.25 37.12
C MET A 1 12.84 -56.83 36.59
N ARG A 2 12.65 -55.82 37.46
CA ARG A 2 12.78 -54.37 37.17
C ARG A 2 14.26 -53.97 37.06
N ALA A 3 14.56 -52.94 36.27
CA ALA A 3 15.15 -51.67 36.74
C ALA A 3 15.25 -50.62 35.60
N ASN A 4 15.00 -49.37 35.99
CA ASN A 4 14.91 -48.13 35.19
C ASN A 4 16.26 -47.43 34.97
N SER A 5 16.33 -46.57 33.95
CA SER A 5 16.75 -45.14 34.04
C SER A 5 16.68 -44.53 32.63
N SER A 6 15.63 -43.78 32.28
CA SER A 6 15.45 -42.32 32.40
C SER A 6 16.51 -41.47 31.67
N SER A 7 16.14 -40.88 30.53
CA SER A 7 16.49 -39.48 30.16
C SER A 7 15.68 -38.99 28.94
N SER A 8 14.60 -38.29 29.27
CA SER A 8 13.95 -37.13 28.64
C SER A 8 14.22 -36.82 27.15
N LYS A 9 13.15 -36.94 26.35
CA LYS A 9 12.97 -36.29 25.04
C LYS A 9 12.66 -34.79 25.28
N ARG A 10 13.51 -33.88 24.79
CA ARG A 10 13.14 -32.46 24.66
C ARG A 10 12.27 -32.29 23.41
N ALA A 11 11.01 -31.97 23.61
CA ALA A 11 10.16 -31.38 22.59
C ALA A 11 10.51 -29.89 22.49
N ASN A 12 10.86 -29.42 21.28
CA ASN A 12 10.97 -28.00 20.98
C ASN A 12 9.55 -27.43 20.83
N GLU A 13 9.05 -26.77 21.87
CA GLU A 13 7.89 -25.89 21.77
C GLU A 13 8.38 -24.49 21.35
N THR A 14 8.12 -24.13 20.11
CA THR A 14 8.25 -22.75 19.63
C THR A 14 7.04 -21.95 20.11
N HIS A 15 7.21 -21.16 21.17
CA HIS A 15 6.23 -20.16 21.55
C HIS A 15 6.14 -19.07 20.46
N PRO A 16 4.93 -18.65 20.04
CA PRO A 16 4.77 -17.48 19.18
C PRO A 16 5.19 -16.22 19.94
N LEU A 17 5.96 -15.34 19.27
CA LEU A 17 6.35 -14.03 19.81
C LEU A 17 5.09 -13.18 20.06
N ASP A 18 4.75 -13.01 21.33
CA ASP A 18 3.72 -12.10 21.80
C ASP A 18 4.28 -10.67 21.78
N PHE A 19 3.79 -9.84 20.85
CA PHE A 19 4.11 -8.40 20.76
C PHE A 19 3.18 -7.55 21.64
N SER A 20 2.71 -8.09 22.76
CA SER A 20 2.07 -7.29 23.80
C SER A 20 3.16 -6.54 24.56
N LEU A 21 3.28 -5.23 24.33
CA LEU A 21 4.08 -4.34 25.17
C LEU A 21 3.51 -4.36 26.59
N LYS A 22 4.03 -5.25 27.44
CA LYS A 22 3.83 -5.16 28.88
C LYS A 22 4.61 -3.95 29.36
N SER A 23 3.88 -2.91 29.70
CA SER A 23 4.40 -1.58 29.99
C SER A 23 5.14 -1.46 31.34
N ASN A 24 5.75 -2.53 31.88
CA ASN A 24 6.34 -2.51 33.24
C ASN A 24 7.49 -3.52 33.48
N ASP A 25 8.14 -4.06 32.45
CA ASP A 25 9.37 -4.82 32.70
C ASP A 25 10.52 -3.82 32.95
N GLU A 26 11.07 -3.81 34.18
CA GLU A 26 12.24 -3.00 34.54
C GLU A 26 13.42 -3.41 33.64
N LEU A 27 13.97 -2.42 32.92
CA LEU A 27 15.13 -2.59 32.04
C LEU A 27 16.33 -3.09 32.86
N SER A 28 17.09 -4.04 32.31
CA SER A 28 18.33 -4.47 32.96
C SER A 28 19.34 -3.31 32.98
N PRO A 29 20.31 -3.30 33.93
CA PRO A 29 21.32 -2.24 34.00
C PRO A 29 22.13 -2.07 32.71
N GLU A 30 22.26 -3.14 31.91
CA GLU A 30 22.95 -3.13 30.61
C GLU A 30 22.08 -2.47 29.51
N ASP A 31 20.75 -2.54 29.61
CA ASP A 31 19.83 -1.90 28.66
C ASP A 31 19.69 -0.38 28.90
N GLU A 32 19.86 0.08 30.15
CA GLU A 32 19.87 1.51 30.49
C GLU A 32 21.08 2.25 29.90
N GLU A 33 22.19 1.55 29.65
CA GLU A 33 23.41 2.12 29.07
C GLU A 33 23.31 2.24 27.53
N LEU A 34 22.55 1.35 26.88
CA LEU A 34 22.29 1.39 25.44
C LEU A 34 21.14 2.33 25.04
N PHE A 35 20.19 2.54 25.96
CA PHE A 35 19.04 3.43 25.80
C PHE A 35 19.02 4.44 26.95
N PRO A 36 19.65 5.62 26.80
CA PRO A 36 19.58 6.64 27.84
C PRO A 36 18.13 6.97 28.13
N LYS A 37 17.75 6.99 29.41
CA LYS A 37 16.41 7.40 29.87
C LYS A 37 16.03 8.70 29.17
N LEU A 38 15.03 8.61 28.29
CA LEU A 38 14.50 9.75 27.55
C LEU A 38 14.05 10.81 28.57
N ASP A 39 14.79 11.91 28.65
CA ASP A 39 14.45 13.09 29.45
C ASP A 39 13.02 13.56 29.10
N ALA A 40 12.18 13.88 30.08
CA ALA A 40 10.84 14.42 29.84
C ALA A 40 10.83 15.78 29.10
N SER A 41 12.00 16.35 28.79
CA SER A 41 12.20 17.54 27.94
C SER A 41 12.14 17.28 26.42
N HIS A 42 11.94 16.03 25.96
CA HIS A 42 11.85 15.74 24.53
C HIS A 42 10.70 16.53 23.89
N LYS A 43 11.06 17.46 23.00
CA LYS A 43 10.13 18.20 22.13
C LYS A 43 9.05 17.24 21.63
N LEU A 44 7.79 17.53 21.99
CA LEU A 44 6.63 16.86 21.41
C LEU A 44 6.84 16.77 19.90
N ILE A 45 6.94 15.55 19.39
CA ILE A 45 7.03 15.33 17.94
C ILE A 45 5.76 15.90 17.35
N HIS A 46 5.87 17.07 16.72
CA HIS A 46 4.74 17.73 16.10
C HIS A 46 4.39 16.96 14.82
N ILE A 47 3.39 16.09 14.92
CA ILE A 47 2.82 15.38 13.78
C ILE A 47 2.04 16.41 12.94
N PRO A 48 2.29 16.51 11.62
CA PRO A 48 1.51 17.37 10.75
C PRO A 48 0.00 17.11 10.88
N SER A 49 -0.80 18.18 10.93
CA SER A 49 -2.25 18.08 11.18
C SER A 49 -3.00 17.27 10.14
N ASN A 50 -2.50 17.22 8.90
CA ASN A 50 -3.06 16.44 7.81
C ASN A 50 -2.87 14.91 7.97
N LEU A 51 -2.04 14.48 8.92
CA LEU A 51 -1.90 13.07 9.32
C LEU A 51 -2.81 12.68 10.49
N HIS A 52 -3.39 13.67 11.19
CA HIS A 52 -4.28 13.38 12.31
C HIS A 52 -5.56 12.67 11.84
N GLY A 53 -6.01 11.69 12.62
CA GLY A 53 -7.27 10.97 12.34
C GLY A 53 -7.23 10.03 11.13
N LEU A 54 -6.05 9.75 10.55
CA LEU A 54 -5.89 8.68 9.57
C LEU A 54 -6.14 7.33 10.23
N GLY A 55 -7.27 6.71 9.89
CA GLY A 55 -7.64 5.38 10.39
C GLY A 55 -6.91 4.24 9.67
N ARG A 56 -7.04 3.02 10.20
CA ARG A 56 -6.55 1.81 9.53
C ARG A 56 -7.31 1.62 8.21
N SER A 57 -6.61 1.14 7.18
CA SER A 57 -7.24 0.79 5.90
C SER A 57 -8.37 -0.22 6.12
N ALA A 58 -9.57 0.10 5.65
CA ALA A 58 -10.73 -0.79 5.78
C ALA A 58 -10.48 -2.17 5.13
N THR A 59 -9.78 -2.21 3.99
CA THR A 59 -9.39 -3.45 3.31
C THR A 59 -8.47 -4.32 4.19
N LEU A 60 -7.49 -3.71 4.86
CA LEU A 60 -6.60 -4.43 5.77
C LEU A 60 -7.36 -4.90 7.02
N ALA A 61 -8.22 -4.05 7.59
CA ALA A 61 -9.01 -4.40 8.76
C ALA A 61 -9.91 -5.63 8.50
N VAL A 62 -10.58 -5.69 7.35
CA VAL A 62 -11.40 -6.85 6.95
C VAL A 62 -10.54 -8.09 6.69
N ASN A 63 -9.35 -7.92 6.10
CA ASN A 63 -8.41 -9.02 5.86
C ASN A 63 -7.93 -9.66 7.17
N GLU A 64 -7.52 -8.85 8.13
CA GLU A 64 -7.07 -9.27 9.46
C GLU A 64 -8.19 -9.97 10.24
N LEU A 65 -9.39 -9.39 10.24
CA LEU A 65 -10.56 -10.00 10.87
C LEU A 65 -10.87 -11.37 10.25
N SER A 66 -10.80 -11.47 8.92
CA SER A 66 -11.03 -12.74 8.23
C SER A 66 -10.04 -13.82 8.64
N ILE A 67 -8.74 -13.48 8.76
CA ILE A 67 -7.69 -14.41 9.20
C ILE A 67 -7.93 -14.84 10.64
N LYS A 68 -8.25 -13.89 11.53
CA LYS A 68 -8.57 -14.17 12.93
C LYS A 68 -9.72 -15.18 13.05
N LEU A 69 -10.82 -14.95 12.34
CA LEU A 69 -11.99 -15.84 12.38
C LEU A 69 -11.67 -17.24 11.81
N GLN A 70 -10.83 -17.33 10.78
CA GLN A 70 -10.36 -18.63 10.26
C GLN A 70 -9.53 -19.39 11.30
N ASN A 71 -8.63 -18.70 12.02
CA ASN A 71 -7.83 -19.30 13.09
C ASN A 71 -8.69 -19.75 14.28
N GLU A 72 -9.84 -19.11 14.50
CA GLU A 72 -10.87 -19.55 15.46
C GLU A 72 -11.71 -20.75 14.95
N GLY A 73 -11.36 -21.34 13.80
CA GLY A 73 -12.05 -22.49 13.22
C GLY A 73 -13.34 -22.15 12.47
N LYS A 74 -13.65 -20.86 12.25
CA LYS A 74 -14.85 -20.46 11.51
C LYS A 74 -14.64 -20.60 10.00
N LYS A 75 -15.68 -21.04 9.30
CA LYS A 75 -15.70 -21.09 7.84
C LYS A 75 -15.87 -19.68 7.27
N ILE A 76 -14.84 -19.18 6.58
CA ILE A 76 -14.84 -17.83 5.99
C ILE A 76 -14.70 -17.92 4.47
N TYR A 77 -15.58 -17.21 3.75
CA TYR A 77 -15.48 -17.00 2.31
C TYR A 77 -15.07 -15.56 2.05
N ARG A 78 -14.00 -15.36 1.28
CA ARG A 78 -13.36 -14.05 1.12
C ARG A 78 -13.70 -13.49 -0.26
N PHE A 79 -14.59 -12.50 -0.30
CA PHE A 79 -14.98 -11.81 -1.54
C PHE A 79 -14.52 -10.34 -1.60
N GLY A 80 -13.77 -9.87 -0.60
CA GLY A 80 -13.40 -8.44 -0.46
C GLY A 80 -11.97 -8.08 -0.84
N LEU A 81 -11.14 -9.03 -1.25
CA LEU A 81 -9.73 -8.79 -1.58
C LEU A 81 -9.47 -9.04 -3.06
N GLY A 82 -8.85 -8.07 -3.73
CA GLY A 82 -8.50 -8.15 -5.16
C GLY A 82 -7.21 -8.92 -5.47
N GLN A 83 -6.73 -9.79 -4.57
CA GLN A 83 -5.54 -10.59 -4.84
C GLN A 83 -5.89 -11.73 -5.80
N SER A 84 -5.10 -11.88 -6.87
CA SER A 84 -5.27 -13.00 -7.80
C SER A 84 -5.13 -14.34 -7.06
N PRO A 85 -6.05 -15.30 -7.26
CA PRO A 85 -5.94 -16.63 -6.67
C PRO A 85 -4.96 -17.53 -7.45
N PHE A 86 -4.52 -17.11 -8.64
CA PHE A 86 -3.65 -17.91 -9.49
C PHE A 86 -2.20 -17.85 -9.02
N PRO A 87 -1.46 -18.97 -9.11
CA PRO A 87 -0.03 -18.97 -8.80
C PRO A 87 0.73 -18.09 -9.80
N ILE A 88 1.88 -17.56 -9.36
CA ILE A 88 2.78 -16.81 -10.22
C ILE A 88 3.28 -17.76 -11.34
N PRO A 89 3.25 -17.35 -12.62
CA PRO A 89 3.73 -18.18 -13.72
C PRO A 89 5.18 -18.62 -13.53
N LYS A 90 5.49 -19.91 -13.81
CA LYS A 90 6.83 -20.49 -13.61
C LYS A 90 7.93 -19.69 -14.28
N ILE A 91 7.69 -19.21 -15.49
CA ILE A 91 8.66 -18.39 -16.25
C ILE A 91 9.07 -17.11 -15.49
N VAL A 92 8.14 -16.47 -14.78
CA VAL A 92 8.42 -15.28 -13.96
C VAL A 92 9.25 -15.68 -12.74
N VAL A 93 8.89 -16.78 -12.08
CA VAL A 93 9.63 -17.29 -10.90
C VAL A 93 11.08 -17.61 -11.28
N GLU A 94 11.31 -18.30 -12.38
CA GLU A 94 12.66 -18.66 -12.82
C GLU A 94 13.46 -17.43 -13.28
N ALA A 95 12.84 -16.46 -13.95
CA ALA A 95 13.49 -15.20 -14.31
C ALA A 95 13.95 -14.41 -13.07
N LEU A 96 13.11 -14.34 -12.02
CA LEU A 96 13.47 -13.66 -10.77
C LEU A 96 14.63 -14.37 -10.06
N LYS A 97 14.61 -15.71 -10.01
CA LYS A 97 15.73 -16.49 -9.42
C LYS A 97 17.03 -16.27 -10.18
N ALA A 98 16.99 -16.35 -11.51
CA ALA A 98 18.17 -16.21 -12.35
C ALA A 98 18.83 -14.84 -12.21
N ASN A 99 18.05 -13.78 -11.98
CA ASN A 99 18.53 -12.40 -11.87
C ASN A 99 18.68 -11.91 -10.42
N ALA A 100 18.54 -12.76 -9.41
CA ALA A 100 18.65 -12.37 -7.99
C ALA A 100 20.04 -11.80 -7.61
N HIS A 101 21.06 -12.05 -8.43
CA HIS A 101 22.41 -11.50 -8.25
C HIS A 101 22.53 -10.03 -8.71
N GLN A 102 21.56 -9.50 -9.46
CA GLN A 102 21.54 -8.11 -9.91
C GLN A 102 21.10 -7.19 -8.77
N LYS A 103 22.08 -6.61 -8.08
CA LYS A 103 21.86 -5.81 -6.85
C LYS A 103 22.33 -4.35 -6.96
N GLU A 104 22.93 -3.99 -8.09
CA GLU A 104 23.52 -2.67 -8.29
C GLU A 104 22.43 -1.62 -8.49
N TYR A 105 22.78 -0.36 -8.24
CA TYR A 105 21.87 0.76 -8.49
C TYR A 105 21.47 0.84 -9.96
N LEU A 106 20.18 1.10 -10.17
CA LEU A 106 19.60 1.37 -11.48
C LEU A 106 19.39 2.87 -11.66
N ALA A 107 19.11 3.28 -12.90
CA ALA A 107 18.56 4.60 -13.17
C ALA A 107 17.28 4.82 -12.35
N VAL A 108 17.02 6.07 -11.96
CA VAL A 108 15.83 6.45 -11.16
C VAL A 108 14.52 6.01 -11.83
N GLN A 109 14.48 6.04 -13.17
CA GLN A 109 13.31 5.61 -13.95
C GLN A 109 13.15 4.08 -14.01
N GLY A 110 14.15 3.31 -13.58
CA GLY A 110 14.23 1.86 -13.70
C GLY A 110 14.99 1.39 -14.94
N LEU A 111 15.04 0.05 -15.10
CA LEU A 111 15.69 -0.64 -16.22
C LEU A 111 15.14 -0.15 -17.56
N TYR A 112 16.04 0.21 -18.49
CA TYR A 112 15.66 0.75 -19.79
C TYR A 112 14.87 -0.27 -20.62
N GLU A 113 15.32 -1.53 -20.64
CA GLU A 113 14.69 -2.63 -21.37
C GLU A 113 13.28 -2.92 -20.84
N LEU A 114 13.06 -2.73 -19.54
CA LEU A 114 11.72 -2.86 -18.95
C LEU A 114 10.83 -1.68 -19.36
N ARG A 115 11.37 -0.46 -19.45
CA ARG A 115 10.62 0.70 -19.94
C ARG A 115 10.22 0.53 -21.41
N GLU A 116 11.10 0.00 -22.26
CA GLU A 116 10.77 -0.35 -23.65
C GLU A 116 9.64 -1.37 -23.72
N ALA A 117 9.72 -2.46 -22.95
CA ALA A 117 8.68 -3.48 -22.91
C ALA A 117 7.31 -2.92 -22.45
N VAL A 118 7.32 -1.95 -21.52
CA VAL A 118 6.09 -1.26 -21.07
C VAL A 118 5.51 -0.39 -22.18
N VAL A 119 6.34 0.35 -22.92
CA VAL A 119 5.90 1.16 -24.08
C VAL A 119 5.25 0.27 -25.15
N GLU A 120 5.92 -0.81 -25.54
CA GLU A 120 5.39 -1.76 -26.53
C GLU A 120 4.07 -2.38 -26.07
N PHE A 121 3.98 -2.74 -24.79
CA PHE A 121 2.76 -3.26 -24.20
C PHE A 121 1.63 -2.23 -24.23
N ALA A 122 1.89 -0.99 -23.83
CA ALA A 122 0.90 0.09 -23.80
C ALA A 122 0.41 0.43 -25.22
N GLN A 123 1.31 0.51 -26.20
CA GLN A 123 0.94 0.72 -27.59
C GLN A 123 0.04 -0.40 -28.11
N ARG A 124 0.39 -1.66 -27.86
CA ARG A 124 -0.36 -2.83 -28.33
C ARG A 124 -1.72 -2.99 -27.65
N THR A 125 -1.84 -2.63 -26.37
CA THR A 125 -3.05 -2.92 -25.57
C THR A 125 -4.02 -1.76 -25.48
N ILE A 126 -3.53 -0.53 -25.37
CA ILE A 126 -4.35 0.67 -25.19
C ILE A 126 -4.09 1.74 -26.26
N GLY A 127 -3.24 1.46 -27.26
CA GLY A 127 -2.95 2.41 -28.34
C GLY A 127 -2.15 3.65 -27.89
N LEU A 128 -1.52 3.60 -26.72
CA LEU A 128 -0.76 4.72 -26.17
C LEU A 128 0.64 4.76 -26.79
N TYR A 129 0.93 5.81 -27.56
CA TYR A 129 2.26 6.09 -28.09
C TYR A 129 3.06 6.90 -27.06
N ALA A 130 4.12 6.30 -26.54
CA ALA A 130 5.04 6.92 -25.59
C ALA A 130 6.48 6.53 -25.94
N THR A 131 7.45 7.23 -25.34
CA THR A 131 8.87 6.88 -25.41
C THR A 131 9.31 6.30 -24.07
N PRO A 132 10.39 5.48 -24.02
CA PRO A 132 10.91 4.94 -22.76
C PRO A 132 11.22 6.02 -21.72
N ASP A 133 11.61 7.23 -22.15
CA ASP A 133 11.92 8.37 -21.27
C ASP A 133 10.68 8.96 -20.57
N GLN A 134 9.48 8.60 -21.03
CA GLN A 134 8.19 8.97 -20.42
C GLN A 134 7.64 7.88 -19.49
N VAL A 135 8.40 6.81 -19.24
CA VAL A 135 8.01 5.68 -18.38
C VAL A 135 8.86 5.64 -17.12
N MET A 136 8.22 5.40 -15.98
CA MET A 136 8.90 5.17 -14.70
C MET A 136 8.46 3.83 -14.11
N ILE A 137 9.43 3.01 -13.71
CA ILE A 137 9.21 1.74 -13.02
C ILE A 137 9.33 1.98 -11.51
N GLY A 138 8.35 1.52 -10.74
CA GLY A 138 8.36 1.65 -9.28
C GLY A 138 7.77 0.42 -8.57
N PRO A 139 7.82 0.40 -7.23
CA PRO A 139 7.39 -0.74 -6.41
C PRO A 139 5.85 -0.83 -6.32
N GLY A 140 5.22 -1.13 -7.46
CA GLY A 140 3.77 -1.24 -7.59
C GLY A 140 3.07 0.11 -7.75
N SER A 141 1.80 0.03 -8.17
CA SER A 141 1.00 1.21 -8.53
C SER A 141 0.72 2.15 -7.37
N LYS A 142 0.62 1.65 -6.13
CA LYS A 142 0.29 2.47 -4.95
C LYS A 142 1.33 3.57 -4.70
N GLU A 143 2.60 3.21 -4.78
CA GLU A 143 3.71 4.15 -4.59
C GLU A 143 3.81 5.13 -5.76
N LEU A 144 3.71 4.63 -7.00
CA LEU A 144 3.71 5.47 -8.19
C LEU A 144 2.57 6.50 -8.17
N LEU A 145 1.37 6.12 -7.74
CA LEU A 145 0.23 7.02 -7.58
C LEU A 145 0.44 8.04 -6.46
N PHE A 146 1.10 7.66 -5.36
CA PHE A 146 1.47 8.58 -4.29
C PHE A 146 2.46 9.64 -4.79
N LEU A 147 3.53 9.23 -5.48
CA LEU A 147 4.52 10.13 -6.05
C LEU A 147 3.92 11.04 -7.14
N ALA A 148 2.99 10.52 -7.95
CA ALA A 148 2.25 11.30 -8.93
C ALA A 148 1.41 12.39 -8.27
N GLN A 149 0.66 12.06 -7.21
CA GLN A 149 -0.07 13.05 -6.42
C GLN A 149 0.88 14.05 -5.76
N LEU A 150 2.00 13.59 -5.20
CA LEU A 150 2.99 14.45 -4.53
C LEU A 150 3.62 15.47 -5.48
N SER A 151 3.88 15.07 -6.72
CA SER A 151 4.48 15.93 -7.75
C SER A 151 3.46 16.86 -8.43
N PHE A 152 2.17 16.61 -8.24
CA PHE A 152 1.10 17.40 -8.82
C PHE A 152 0.76 18.61 -7.93
N ASN A 153 0.61 19.78 -8.54
CA ASN A 153 0.23 21.01 -7.83
C ASN A 153 -1.15 21.51 -8.32
N GLY A 154 -2.21 21.10 -7.63
CA GLY A 154 -3.59 21.43 -7.96
C GLY A 154 -4.60 20.68 -7.08
N ASP A 155 -5.88 20.83 -7.38
CA ASP A 155 -6.94 20.12 -6.67
C ASP A 155 -7.09 18.69 -7.24
N LEU A 156 -7.43 17.73 -6.37
CA LEU A 156 -7.66 16.34 -6.77
C LEU A 156 -9.16 16.08 -6.91
N ILE A 157 -9.62 15.76 -8.12
CA ILE A 157 -10.97 15.23 -8.32
C ILE A 157 -10.93 13.71 -8.19
N ILE A 158 -11.75 13.19 -7.28
CA ILE A 158 -11.82 11.77 -6.96
C ILE A 158 -13.28 11.31 -7.13
N PRO A 159 -13.60 10.47 -8.14
CA PRO A 159 -14.91 9.86 -8.23
C PRO A 159 -15.25 9.01 -7.01
N SER A 160 -16.53 8.94 -6.64
CA SER A 160 -17.03 8.05 -5.60
C SER A 160 -18.07 7.11 -6.19
N PRO A 161 -17.98 5.77 -5.96
CA PRO A 161 -16.95 5.08 -5.17
C PRO A 161 -15.57 5.06 -5.85
N CYS A 162 -14.49 4.99 -5.05
CA CYS A 162 -13.10 4.91 -5.54
C CYS A 162 -12.27 3.87 -4.78
N TRP A 163 -11.04 3.66 -5.27
CA TRP A 163 -10.04 2.90 -4.53
C TRP A 163 -9.71 3.55 -3.18
N VAL A 164 -9.72 2.76 -2.12
CA VAL A 164 -9.60 3.19 -0.72
C VAL A 164 -8.31 3.95 -0.39
N SER A 165 -7.32 3.94 -1.28
CA SER A 165 -6.03 4.62 -1.07
C SER A 165 -5.98 6.05 -1.60
N TYR A 166 -6.85 6.46 -2.53
CA TYR A 166 -6.77 7.81 -3.12
C TYR A 166 -6.95 8.93 -2.09
N ILE A 167 -8.02 8.87 -1.30
CA ILE A 167 -8.33 9.90 -0.30
C ILE A 167 -7.28 9.95 0.81
N PRO A 168 -6.84 8.81 1.41
CA PRO A 168 -5.76 8.85 2.40
C PRO A 168 -4.43 9.40 1.85
N GLN A 169 -4.02 9.01 0.63
CA GLN A 169 -2.79 9.52 0.01
C GLN A 169 -2.87 11.04 -0.19
N ALA A 170 -3.99 11.52 -0.75
CA ALA A 170 -4.25 12.94 -0.92
C ALA A 170 -4.18 13.72 0.40
N ARG A 171 -4.78 13.19 1.47
CA ARG A 171 -4.72 13.79 2.82
C ARG A 171 -3.29 13.83 3.36
N ILE A 172 -2.53 12.75 3.23
CA ILE A 172 -1.11 12.68 3.63
C ILE A 172 -0.28 13.75 2.92
N ILE A 173 -0.58 14.04 1.66
CA ILE A 173 0.11 15.08 0.88
C ILE A 173 -0.40 16.49 1.22
N GLY A 174 -1.62 16.61 1.77
CA GLY A 174 -2.25 17.90 2.07
C GLY A 174 -3.02 18.47 0.88
N HIS A 175 -3.40 17.63 -0.09
CA HIS A 175 -4.17 18.04 -1.25
C HIS A 175 -5.61 18.42 -0.92
N LYS A 176 -6.14 19.41 -1.64
CA LYS A 176 -7.55 19.76 -1.58
C LYS A 176 -8.35 18.76 -2.43
N ILE A 177 -9.15 17.92 -1.77
CA ILE A 177 -9.92 16.85 -2.42
C ILE A 177 -11.30 17.36 -2.83
N ARG A 178 -11.75 17.03 -4.04
CA ARG A 178 -13.14 17.15 -4.49
C ARG A 178 -13.71 15.80 -4.87
N LEU A 179 -14.78 15.42 -4.21
CA LEU A 179 -15.49 14.19 -4.51
C LEU A 179 -16.55 14.45 -5.56
N ILE A 180 -16.57 13.62 -6.61
CA ILE A 180 -17.63 13.60 -7.60
C ILE A 180 -18.41 12.29 -7.46
N HIS A 181 -19.65 12.38 -6.97
CA HIS A 181 -20.47 11.19 -6.74
C HIS A 181 -21.03 10.64 -8.06
N THR A 182 -20.64 9.40 -8.35
CA THR A 182 -21.17 8.62 -9.48
C THR A 182 -22.28 7.72 -8.99
N ASP A 183 -23.06 7.18 -9.92
CA ASP A 183 -24.25 6.39 -9.63
C ASP A 183 -24.33 5.18 -10.56
N PHE A 184 -25.18 4.23 -10.18
CA PHE A 184 -25.36 2.99 -10.92
C PHE A 184 -25.94 3.22 -12.32
N GLU A 185 -26.84 4.19 -12.49
CA GLU A 185 -27.49 4.50 -13.78
C GLU A 185 -26.44 4.86 -14.84
N HIS A 186 -25.40 5.59 -14.45
CA HIS A 186 -24.26 5.95 -15.28
C HIS A 186 -23.09 4.95 -15.17
N LYS A 187 -23.33 3.75 -14.64
CA LYS A 187 -22.34 2.67 -14.45
C LYS A 187 -21.09 3.11 -13.69
N TYR A 188 -21.28 3.97 -12.69
CA TYR A 188 -20.21 4.56 -11.88
C TYR A 188 -19.19 5.38 -12.66
N ARG A 189 -19.55 5.88 -13.86
CA ARG A 189 -18.71 6.79 -14.66
C ARG A 189 -19.03 8.24 -14.35
N ILE A 190 -18.01 9.09 -14.45
CA ILE A 190 -18.19 10.54 -14.45
C ILE A 190 -18.86 10.97 -15.76
N THR A 191 -19.85 11.86 -15.66
CA THR A 191 -20.44 12.51 -16.84
C THR A 191 -19.80 13.87 -17.09
N ALA A 192 -19.73 14.28 -18.36
CA ALA A 192 -19.14 15.57 -18.74
C ALA A 192 -19.82 16.75 -18.03
N ASN A 193 -21.15 16.71 -17.84
CA ASN A 193 -21.88 17.75 -17.13
C ASN A 193 -21.51 17.82 -15.65
N LYS A 194 -21.43 16.67 -14.94
CA LYS A 194 -21.02 16.66 -13.53
C LYS A 194 -19.60 17.20 -13.36
N LEU A 195 -18.68 16.86 -14.27
CA LEU A 195 -17.31 17.39 -14.24
C LEU A 195 -17.28 18.89 -14.52
N ARG A 196 -18.00 19.36 -15.56
CA ARG A 196 -18.06 20.78 -15.92
C ARG A 196 -18.59 21.63 -14.77
N ASN A 197 -19.72 21.24 -14.18
CA ASN A 197 -20.33 21.97 -13.07
C ASN A 197 -19.36 22.11 -11.89
N LEU A 198 -18.64 21.03 -11.55
CA LEU A 198 -17.65 21.05 -10.48
C LEU A 198 -16.48 22.02 -10.77
N CYS A 199 -15.99 22.05 -12.02
CA CYS A 199 -14.92 22.97 -12.41
C CYS A 199 -15.37 24.45 -12.40
N GLU A 200 -16.61 24.72 -12.83
CA GLU A 200 -17.18 26.07 -12.90
C GLU A 200 -17.47 26.66 -11.51
N GLU A 201 -18.02 25.87 -10.60
CA GLU A 201 -18.33 26.30 -9.22
C GLU A 201 -17.07 26.70 -8.44
N ASP A 202 -15.98 25.96 -8.61
CA ASP A 202 -14.79 26.09 -7.77
C ASP A 202 -13.61 26.83 -8.44
N ARG A 203 -13.76 27.28 -9.69
CA ARG A 203 -12.69 27.92 -10.49
C ARG A 203 -11.39 27.11 -10.51
N ILE A 204 -11.51 25.80 -10.69
CA ILE A 204 -10.37 24.89 -10.59
C ILE A 204 -9.56 24.91 -11.89
N ASN A 205 -8.31 25.40 -11.82
CA ASN A 205 -7.47 25.58 -13.02
C ASN A 205 -6.53 24.40 -13.30
N ASN A 206 -6.15 23.64 -12.27
CA ASN A 206 -5.28 22.46 -12.39
C ASN A 206 -5.92 21.27 -11.67
N ILE A 207 -6.20 20.20 -12.41
CA ILE A 207 -6.86 19.00 -11.87
C ILE A 207 -6.19 17.74 -12.39
N ILE A 208 -6.06 16.75 -11.51
CA ILE A 208 -5.90 15.35 -11.90
C ILE A 208 -7.15 14.57 -11.49
N ASN A 209 -7.67 13.79 -12.42
CA ASN A 209 -8.77 12.86 -12.16
C ASN A 209 -8.19 11.48 -11.89
N LEU A 210 -8.46 10.93 -10.70
CA LEU A 210 -8.08 9.58 -10.33
C LEU A 210 -9.21 8.58 -10.66
N ASP A 211 -9.52 8.45 -11.95
CA ASP A 211 -10.45 7.43 -12.45
C ASP A 211 -9.67 6.25 -13.04
N TYR A 212 -10.13 5.03 -12.76
CA TYR A 212 -9.58 3.79 -13.29
C TYR A 212 -10.15 3.41 -14.66
N TYR A 213 -11.23 4.06 -15.10
CA TYR A 213 -11.95 3.73 -16.34
C TYR A 213 -11.76 4.81 -17.41
N LEU A 214 -10.52 4.96 -17.89
CA LEU A 214 -10.24 5.60 -19.18
C LEU A 214 -10.06 4.53 -20.25
#